data_AF-A0A7C7CI03-F1
#
_entry.id   AF-A0A7C7CI03-F1
#
_cell.length_a   1.000
_cell.length_b   1.000
_cell.length_c   1.000
_cell.angle_alpha   90.00
_cell.angle_beta   90.00
_cell.angle_gamma   90.00
#
_symmetry.space_group_name_H-M   'P 1'
#
loop_
_entity.id
_entity.type
_entity.pdbx_description
1 polymer ?
#
loop_
_entity_poly.entity_id
_entity_poly.type
_entity_poly.pdbx_seq_one_letter_code
_entity_poly.pdbx_strand_id
1 'polypeptide(L)'
;MAGLDGLNRSLLRRYQQLCDDVDTRKTHYFLGRYENTYISKHRIPEVSQILDRVIARAADQTGVPTDKLQAGFWFNAMGLGHTTTRHRHDDDDELLSAVYYLCVPEDSGNLLLYTEASPLVIEPVAGLLVCFDPTCEHEVTRNNSDHLRLSIGINVGPYPAPTD
;
A
#
# COMPACT_ATOMS: atom_id res chain seq x y z
N MET A 1 8.06 -3.02 -22.70
CA MET A 1 7.32 -3.32 -21.45
C MET A 1 8.15 -4.17 -20.48
N ALA A 2 9.41 -3.80 -20.20
CA ALA A 2 10.31 -4.61 -19.34
C ALA A 2 10.60 -3.98 -17.96
N GLY A 3 10.12 -2.75 -17.70
CA GLY A 3 10.47 -1.97 -16.51
C GLY A 3 9.67 -2.30 -15.25
N LEU A 4 8.36 -2.58 -15.37
CA LEU A 4 7.48 -2.85 -14.22
C LEU A 4 7.76 -4.23 -13.61
N ASP A 5 7.98 -5.24 -14.44
CA ASP A 5 8.34 -6.59 -13.98
C ASP A 5 9.69 -6.62 -13.24
N GLY A 6 10.65 -5.76 -13.63
CA GLY A 6 11.95 -5.65 -12.96
C GLY A 6 11.83 -5.06 -11.56
N LEU A 7 11.08 -3.96 -11.43
CA LEU A 7 10.85 -3.28 -10.16
C LEU A 7 10.11 -4.18 -9.17
N ASN A 8 9.00 -4.81 -9.59
CA ASN A 8 8.24 -5.71 -8.73
C ASN A 8 9.07 -6.88 -8.23
N ARG A 9 9.89 -7.50 -9.10
CA ARG A 9 10.79 -8.58 -8.68
C ARG A 9 11.85 -8.12 -7.68
N SER A 10 12.41 -6.91 -7.84
CA SER A 10 13.37 -6.36 -6.88
C SER A 10 12.72 -6.15 -5.52
N LEU A 11 11.57 -5.46 -5.50
CA LEU A 11 10.81 -5.16 -4.29
C LEU A 11 10.37 -6.42 -3.57
N LEU A 12 9.83 -7.41 -4.29
CA LEU A 12 9.41 -8.69 -3.71
C LEU A 12 10.60 -9.42 -3.08
N ARG A 13 11.74 -9.51 -3.79
CA ARG A 13 12.95 -10.15 -3.27
C ARG A 13 13.45 -9.42 -2.01
N ARG A 14 13.47 -8.09 -2.04
CA ARG A 14 13.92 -7.28 -0.90
C ARG A 14 12.99 -7.42 0.30
N TYR A 15 11.68 -7.45 0.08
CA TYR A 15 10.70 -7.74 1.12
C TYR A 15 10.97 -9.10 1.76
N GLN A 16 11.12 -10.17 0.97
CA GLN A 16 11.39 -11.52 1.49
C GLN A 16 12.69 -11.62 2.31
N GLN A 17 13.70 -10.81 1.99
CA GLN A 17 14.95 -10.76 2.75
C GLN A 17 14.83 -10.03 4.09
N LEU A 18 13.87 -9.10 4.20
CA LEU A 18 13.81 -8.13 5.30
C LEU A 18 12.56 -8.28 6.17
N CYS A 19 11.53 -9.01 5.74
CA CYS A 19 10.23 -9.04 6.43
C CYS A 19 10.31 -9.56 7.86
N ASP A 20 11.29 -10.40 8.19
CA ASP A 20 11.51 -10.97 9.53
C ASP A 20 12.79 -10.48 10.21
N ASP A 21 13.39 -9.42 9.66
CA ASP A 21 14.57 -8.79 10.23
C ASP A 21 14.24 -8.06 11.55
N VAL A 22 15.20 -8.01 12.48
CA VAL A 22 15.02 -7.41 13.81
C VAL A 22 14.64 -5.92 13.77
N ASP A 23 15.08 -5.21 12.74
CA ASP A 23 14.78 -3.78 12.56
C ASP A 23 13.47 -3.55 11.79
N THR A 24 12.78 -4.61 11.38
CA THR A 24 11.49 -4.53 10.71
C THR A 24 10.37 -4.45 11.73
N ARG A 25 9.68 -3.32 11.76
CA ARG A 25 8.51 -3.13 12.63
C ARG A 25 7.28 -3.78 12.00
N LYS A 26 6.50 -4.49 12.80
CA LYS A 26 5.19 -5.02 12.41
C LYS A 26 4.12 -4.49 13.35
N THR A 27 2.95 -4.14 12.82
CA THR A 27 1.81 -3.66 13.62
C THR A 27 0.52 -4.33 13.18
N HIS A 28 -0.56 -4.07 13.93
CA HIS A 28 -1.89 -4.61 13.65
C HIS A 28 -1.88 -6.14 13.56
N TYR A 29 -1.57 -6.80 14.69
CA TYR A 29 -1.65 -8.26 14.77
C TYR A 29 -3.09 -8.69 15.02
N PHE A 30 -3.75 -9.23 14.00
CA PHE A 30 -5.09 -9.79 14.10
C PHE A 30 -5.28 -10.90 13.06
N LEU A 31 -6.22 -11.81 13.31
CA LEU A 31 -6.50 -12.96 12.44
C LEU A 31 -5.26 -13.82 12.11
N GLY A 32 -4.32 -13.93 13.06
CA GLY A 32 -3.14 -14.79 12.92
C GLY A 32 -2.01 -14.21 12.07
N ARG A 33 -2.06 -12.92 11.70
CA ARG A 33 -1.00 -12.23 10.96
C ARG A 33 -0.76 -10.82 11.47
N TYR A 34 0.41 -10.27 11.16
CA TYR A 34 0.59 -8.82 11.15
C TYR A 34 0.09 -8.27 9.83
N GLU A 35 -0.78 -7.27 9.88
CA GLU A 35 -1.27 -6.64 8.66
C GLU A 35 -0.20 -5.77 7.99
N ASN A 36 0.48 -4.95 8.80
CA ASN A 36 1.43 -3.96 8.30
C ASN A 36 2.86 -4.35 8.67
N THR A 37 3.73 -4.37 7.66
CA THR A 37 5.18 -4.56 7.81
C THR A 37 5.90 -3.30 7.32
N TYR A 38 6.67 -2.66 8.20
CA TYR A 38 7.39 -1.41 7.92
C TYR A 38 8.88 -1.70 7.77
N ILE A 39 9.38 -1.53 6.55
CA ILE A 39 10.81 -1.63 6.21
C ILE A 39 11.29 -0.23 5.88
N SER A 40 12.38 0.22 6.51
CA SER A 40 12.94 1.56 6.26
C SER A 40 13.30 1.76 4.79
N LYS A 41 12.95 2.93 4.24
CA LYS A 41 13.28 3.35 2.86
C LYS A 41 14.77 3.19 2.53
N HIS A 42 15.67 3.38 3.50
CA HIS A 42 17.11 3.20 3.31
C HIS A 42 17.50 1.75 2.99
N ARG A 43 16.72 0.76 3.43
CA ARG A 43 16.97 -0.67 3.21
C ARG A 43 16.31 -1.21 1.93
N ILE A 44 15.32 -0.48 1.42
CA ILE A 44 14.56 -0.78 0.20
C ILE A 44 14.44 0.46 -0.71
N PRO A 45 15.56 1.06 -1.15
CA PRO A 45 15.55 2.35 -1.84
C PRO A 45 14.76 2.35 -3.15
N GLU A 46 14.59 1.19 -3.79
CA GLU A 46 13.80 1.05 -5.01
C GLU A 46 12.32 1.43 -4.85
N VAL A 47 11.77 1.43 -3.62
CA VAL A 47 10.39 1.87 -3.34
C VAL A 47 10.17 3.33 -3.71
N SER A 48 11.24 4.14 -3.74
CA SER A 48 11.17 5.56 -4.10
C SER A 48 10.52 5.79 -5.47
N GLN A 49 10.73 4.87 -6.42
CA GLN A 49 10.11 4.99 -7.74
C GLN A 49 8.58 4.97 -7.71
N ILE A 50 7.99 4.32 -6.70
CA ILE A 50 6.54 4.30 -6.49
C ILE A 50 6.14 5.52 -5.67
N LEU A 51 6.85 5.81 -4.58
CA LEU A 51 6.54 6.95 -3.71
C LEU A 51 6.57 8.28 -4.47
N ASP A 52 7.57 8.49 -5.32
CA ASP A 52 7.71 9.71 -6.11
C ASP A 52 6.53 9.89 -7.09
N ARG A 53 5.98 8.79 -7.62
CA ARG A 53 4.78 8.81 -8.49
C ARG A 53 3.52 9.15 -7.71
N VAL A 54 3.37 8.61 -6.50
CA VAL A 54 2.21 8.90 -5.65
C VAL A 54 2.27 10.33 -5.13
N ILE A 55 3.45 10.83 -4.75
CA ILE A 55 3.67 12.24 -4.37
C ILE A 55 3.34 13.17 -5.54
N ALA A 56 3.82 12.88 -6.75
CA ALA A 56 3.48 13.68 -7.93
C ALA A 56 1.97 13.70 -8.19
N ARG A 57 1.30 12.54 -8.05
CA ARG A 57 -0.16 12.46 -8.18
C ARG A 57 -0.89 13.30 -7.12
N ALA A 58 -0.45 13.23 -5.86
CA ALA A 58 -1.02 14.02 -4.79
C ALA A 58 -0.84 15.53 -5.04
N ALA A 59 0.34 15.95 -5.50
CA ALA A 59 0.60 17.33 -5.88
C ALA A 59 -0.33 17.81 -7.00
N ASP A 60 -0.49 17.00 -8.06
CA ASP A 60 -1.39 17.32 -9.17
C ASP A 60 -2.86 17.46 -8.73
N GLN A 61 -3.32 16.61 -7.78
CA GLN A 61 -4.70 16.61 -7.31
C GLN A 61 -5.01 17.74 -6.31
N THR A 62 -4.05 18.08 -5.46
CA THR A 62 -4.24 19.03 -4.35
C THR A 62 -3.74 20.44 -4.67
N GLY A 63 -2.88 20.59 -5.67
CA GLY A 63 -2.14 21.82 -5.95
C GLY A 63 -0.99 22.10 -4.97
N VAL A 64 -0.72 21.21 -4.02
CA VAL A 64 0.40 21.34 -3.08
C VAL A 64 1.71 20.97 -3.78
N PRO A 65 2.78 21.80 -3.70
CA PRO A 65 4.07 21.48 -4.30
C PRO A 65 4.66 20.16 -3.77
N THR A 66 5.36 19.40 -4.62
CA THR A 66 5.93 18.09 -4.26
C THR A 66 6.95 18.16 -3.11
N ASP A 67 7.66 19.29 -2.95
CA ASP A 67 8.61 19.52 -1.85
C ASP A 67 7.94 19.85 -0.51
N LYS A 68 6.60 20.00 -0.52
CA LYS A 68 5.73 20.16 0.65
C LYS A 68 4.93 18.91 0.96
N LEU A 69 5.27 17.77 0.37
CA LEU A 69 4.60 16.49 0.56
C LEU A 69 5.60 15.42 1.00
N GLN A 70 5.13 14.47 1.79
CA GLN A 70 5.85 13.26 2.17
C GLN A 70 4.94 12.03 2.03
N ALA A 71 5.55 10.86 1.85
CA ALA A 71 4.82 9.60 1.73
C ALA A 71 5.31 8.59 2.79
N GLY A 72 4.39 8.15 3.64
CA GLY A 72 4.55 6.95 4.46
C GLY A 72 4.19 5.71 3.65
N PHE A 73 4.81 4.57 3.95
CA PHE A 73 4.47 3.30 3.30
C PHE A 73 4.65 2.09 4.21
N TRP A 74 3.94 1.02 3.88
CA TRP A 74 4.02 -0.27 4.53
C TRP A 74 3.68 -1.39 3.55
N PHE A 75 4.16 -2.60 3.84
CA PHE A 75 3.78 -3.79 3.09
C PHE A 75 2.57 -4.46 3.75
N ASN A 76 1.63 -4.89 2.93
CA ASN A 76 0.53 -5.75 3.31
C ASN A 76 0.72 -7.13 2.66
N ALA A 77 0.95 -8.13 3.51
CA ALA A 77 1.19 -9.51 3.12
C ALA A 77 -0.01 -10.39 3.51
N MET A 78 -0.65 -10.99 2.51
CA MET A 78 -1.83 -11.83 2.67
C MET A 78 -1.55 -13.22 2.11
N GLY A 79 -1.49 -14.23 2.98
CA GLY A 79 -1.51 -15.64 2.59
C GLY A 79 -2.93 -16.21 2.57
N LEU A 80 -3.04 -17.51 2.38
CA LEU A 80 -4.32 -18.21 2.33
C LEU A 80 -5.20 -17.88 3.54
N GLY A 81 -6.42 -17.46 3.24
CA GLY A 81 -7.47 -17.16 4.20
C GLY A 81 -7.40 -15.77 4.83
N HIS A 82 -6.33 -15.00 4.60
CA HIS A 82 -6.19 -13.65 5.15
C HIS A 82 -7.12 -12.65 4.48
N THR A 83 -7.56 -11.65 5.24
CA THR A 83 -8.39 -10.51 4.81
C THR A 83 -7.84 -9.22 5.42
N THR A 84 -8.18 -8.06 4.87
CA THR A 84 -8.05 -6.76 5.54
C THR A 84 -9.45 -6.21 5.76
N THR A 85 -9.80 -5.99 7.03
CA THR A 85 -11.15 -5.54 7.41
C THR A 85 -11.41 -4.11 6.94
N ARG A 86 -12.70 -3.77 6.82
CA ARG A 86 -13.13 -2.42 6.49
C ARG A 86 -12.54 -1.37 7.44
N HIS A 87 -11.86 -0.37 6.87
CA HIS A 87 -11.24 0.75 7.59
C HIS A 87 -11.07 1.95 6.64
N ARG A 88 -10.50 3.04 7.13
CA ARG A 88 -10.16 4.26 6.40
C ARG A 88 -8.84 4.83 6.93
N HIS A 89 -8.35 5.91 6.32
CA HIS A 89 -7.06 6.54 6.63
C HIS A 89 -7.20 8.05 6.89
N ASP A 90 -8.26 8.47 7.60
CA ASP A 90 -8.55 9.87 7.94
C ASP A 90 -8.14 10.23 9.38
N ASP A 91 -7.18 9.48 9.95
CA ASP A 91 -6.76 9.64 11.34
C ASP A 91 -5.89 10.89 11.53
N ASP A 92 -5.14 11.31 10.50
CA ASP A 92 -4.24 12.47 10.54
C ASP A 92 -4.57 13.46 9.39
N ASP A 93 -3.55 13.90 8.65
CA ASP A 93 -3.60 14.96 7.63
C ASP A 93 -3.36 14.42 6.22
N GLU A 94 -3.66 13.14 6.01
CA GLU A 94 -3.53 12.50 4.70
C GLU A 94 -4.34 13.22 3.62
N LEU A 95 -3.68 13.45 2.49
CA LEU A 95 -4.25 14.05 1.30
C LEU A 95 -4.54 13.02 0.21
N LEU A 96 -3.83 11.89 0.22
CA LEU A 96 -4.00 10.82 -0.76
C LEU A 96 -3.56 9.49 -0.16
N SER A 97 -4.42 8.47 -0.28
CA SER A 97 -4.05 7.08 -0.03
C SER A 97 -3.84 6.35 -1.35
N ALA A 98 -2.95 5.38 -1.34
CA ALA A 98 -2.69 4.54 -2.50
C ALA A 98 -2.27 3.12 -2.12
N VAL A 99 -2.50 2.19 -3.05
CA VAL A 99 -1.96 0.84 -2.98
C VAL A 99 -1.27 0.47 -4.29
N TYR A 100 -0.07 -0.10 -4.19
CA TYR A 100 0.68 -0.64 -5.32
C TYR A 100 0.86 -2.16 -5.19
N TYR A 101 0.55 -2.91 -6.23
CA TYR A 101 0.56 -4.37 -6.19
C TYR A 101 1.87 -4.97 -6.69
N LEU A 102 2.53 -5.78 -5.86
CA LEU A 102 3.79 -6.45 -6.21
C LEU A 102 3.56 -7.85 -6.78
N CYS A 103 2.76 -8.64 -6.07
CA CYS A 103 2.40 -10.01 -6.43
C CYS A 103 0.93 -10.23 -6.12
N VAL A 104 0.20 -10.74 -7.10
CA VAL A 104 -1.23 -10.94 -7.04
C VAL A 104 -1.55 -12.29 -7.66
N PRO A 105 -1.61 -13.36 -6.86
CA PRO A 105 -2.14 -14.64 -7.33
C PRO A 105 -3.60 -14.50 -7.75
N GLU A 106 -4.07 -15.41 -8.61
CA GLU A 106 -5.49 -15.53 -8.92
C GLU A 106 -6.29 -15.81 -7.63
N ASP A 107 -7.50 -15.26 -7.51
CA ASP A 107 -8.38 -15.41 -6.34
C ASP A 107 -7.71 -14.98 -5.00
N SER A 108 -6.85 -13.96 -5.05
CA SER A 108 -6.11 -13.49 -3.88
C SER A 108 -6.71 -12.29 -3.14
N GLY A 109 -7.93 -11.90 -3.50
CA GLY A 109 -8.70 -10.89 -2.81
C GLY A 109 -8.70 -9.52 -3.49
N ASN A 110 -9.91 -9.01 -3.73
CA ASN A 110 -10.18 -7.74 -4.38
C ASN A 110 -10.10 -6.59 -3.37
N LEU A 111 -9.72 -5.40 -3.86
CA LEU A 111 -9.92 -4.17 -3.09
C LEU A 111 -11.34 -3.68 -3.33
N LEU A 112 -12.07 -3.44 -2.25
CA LEU A 112 -13.39 -2.83 -2.29
C LEU A 112 -13.28 -1.40 -1.75
N LEU A 113 -13.64 -0.42 -2.58
CA LEU A 113 -13.74 0.99 -2.18
C LEU A 113 -15.22 1.33 -2.00
N TYR A 114 -15.66 1.64 -0.79
CA TYR A 114 -17.06 1.92 -0.51
C TYR A 114 -17.44 3.34 -0.95
N THR A 115 -18.53 3.43 -1.72
CA THR A 115 -19.17 4.69 -2.11
C THR A 115 -20.59 4.73 -1.53
N GLU A 116 -21.29 5.87 -1.64
CA GLU A 116 -22.67 6.00 -1.15
C GLU A 116 -23.65 5.00 -1.78
N ALA A 117 -23.42 4.60 -3.04
CA ALA A 117 -24.32 3.71 -3.76
C ALA A 117 -23.95 2.23 -3.58
N SER A 118 -22.69 1.90 -3.87
CA SER A 118 -22.17 0.52 -3.80
C SER A 118 -20.65 0.49 -3.78
N PRO A 119 -20.01 -0.60 -3.34
CA PRO A 119 -18.56 -0.73 -3.43
C PRO A 119 -18.09 -0.77 -4.88
N LEU A 120 -17.08 0.03 -5.21
CA LEU A 120 -16.28 -0.16 -6.41
C LEU A 120 -15.34 -1.35 -6.16
N VAL A 121 -15.46 -2.39 -6.99
CA VAL A 121 -14.62 -3.58 -6.92
C VAL A 121 -13.41 -3.37 -7.84
N ILE A 122 -12.22 -3.49 -7.27
CA ILE A 122 -10.96 -3.42 -8.00
C ILE A 122 -10.29 -4.78 -7.94
N GLU A 123 -10.24 -5.45 -9.08
CA GLU A 123 -9.44 -6.67 -9.26
C GLU A 123 -7.96 -6.29 -9.37
N PRO A 124 -7.12 -6.75 -8.43
CA PRO A 124 -5.72 -6.38 -8.41
C PRO A 124 -4.95 -7.07 -9.54
N VAL A 125 -3.94 -6.38 -10.07
CA VAL A 125 -2.97 -6.93 -11.01
C VAL A 125 -1.59 -6.44 -10.60
N ALA A 126 -0.56 -7.28 -10.73
CA ALA A 126 0.81 -6.87 -10.42
C ALA A 126 1.20 -5.63 -11.25
N GLY A 127 1.72 -4.60 -10.56
CA GLY A 127 2.10 -3.32 -11.14
C GLY A 127 0.98 -2.28 -11.18
N LEU A 128 -0.25 -2.65 -10.83
CA LEU A 128 -1.35 -1.69 -10.70
C LEU A 128 -1.09 -0.76 -9.50
N LEU A 129 -1.27 0.54 -9.74
CA LEU A 129 -1.32 1.58 -8.71
C LEU A 129 -2.76 2.10 -8.65
N VAL A 130 -3.36 2.03 -7.47
CA VAL A 130 -4.68 2.61 -7.20
C VAL A 130 -4.49 3.74 -6.21
N CYS A 131 -4.99 4.93 -6.52
CA CYS A 131 -5.04 6.06 -5.59
C CYS A 131 -6.51 6.36 -5.27
N PHE A 132 -6.80 6.69 -4.01
CA PHE A 132 -8.15 6.96 -3.52
C PHE A 132 -8.12 7.95 -2.37
N ASP A 133 -9.28 8.54 -2.08
CA ASP A 133 -9.45 9.49 -0.99
C ASP A 133 -9.20 8.81 0.37
N PRO A 134 -8.40 9.38 1.28
CA PRO A 134 -8.10 8.78 2.59
C PRO A 134 -9.36 8.51 3.45
N THR A 135 -10.42 9.28 3.27
CA THR A 135 -11.70 9.10 3.97
C THR A 135 -12.52 7.94 3.41
N CYS A 136 -12.14 7.40 2.24
CA CYS A 136 -12.84 6.28 1.61
C CYS A 136 -12.67 5.03 2.46
N GLU A 137 -13.79 4.56 3.03
CA GLU A 137 -13.82 3.25 3.64
C GLU A 137 -13.51 2.18 2.60
N HIS A 138 -12.65 1.24 2.96
CA HIS A 138 -12.24 0.19 2.06
C HIS A 138 -11.88 -1.09 2.81
N GLU A 139 -11.98 -2.22 2.11
CA GLU A 139 -11.56 -3.53 2.60
C GLU A 139 -10.83 -4.30 1.51
N VAL A 140 -10.08 -5.33 1.92
CA VAL A 140 -9.53 -6.31 0.97
C VAL A 140 -10.17 -7.65 1.26
N THR A 141 -10.87 -8.20 0.28
CA THR A 141 -11.53 -9.49 0.44
C THR A 141 -10.52 -10.61 0.67
N ARG A 142 -11.02 -11.76 1.12
CA ARG A 142 -10.19 -12.92 1.47
C ARG A 142 -9.28 -13.35 0.32
N ASN A 143 -8.02 -13.63 0.62
CA ASN A 143 -7.14 -14.38 -0.26
C ASN A 143 -7.52 -15.88 -0.18
N ASN A 144 -8.03 -16.45 -1.25
CA ASN A 144 -8.36 -17.88 -1.33
C ASN A 144 -7.29 -18.70 -2.06
N SER A 145 -6.26 -18.05 -2.62
CA SER A 145 -5.10 -18.73 -3.19
C SER A 145 -4.19 -19.33 -2.11
N ASP A 146 -3.39 -20.32 -2.49
CA ASP A 146 -2.32 -20.90 -1.67
C ASP A 146 -1.00 -20.11 -1.78
N HIS A 147 -1.04 -18.92 -2.39
CA HIS A 147 0.11 -18.07 -2.64
C HIS A 147 0.01 -16.72 -1.91
N LEU A 148 1.17 -16.07 -1.74
CA LEU A 148 1.25 -14.76 -1.12
C LEU A 148 0.76 -13.67 -2.08
N ARG A 149 -0.25 -12.89 -1.65
CA ARG A 149 -0.52 -11.56 -2.19
C ARG A 149 0.28 -10.52 -1.42
N LEU A 150 0.97 -9.67 -2.15
CA LEU A 150 1.82 -8.62 -1.57
C LEU A 150 1.55 -7.29 -2.25
N SER A 151 1.21 -6.29 -1.43
CA SER A 151 1.03 -4.90 -1.87
C SER A 151 1.75 -3.92 -0.94
N ILE A 152 1.92 -2.70 -1.41
CA ILE A 152 2.44 -1.57 -0.65
C ILE A 152 1.29 -0.59 -0.44
N GLY A 153 0.89 -0.38 0.82
CA GLY A 153 0.00 0.73 1.20
C GLY A 153 0.82 2.00 1.37
N ILE A 154 0.26 3.13 0.95
CA ILE A 154 0.93 4.43 0.91
C ILE A 154 -0.06 5.50 1.34
N ASN A 155 0.36 6.36 2.26
CA ASN A 155 -0.34 7.59 2.61
C ASN A 155 0.56 8.78 2.32
N VAL A 156 0.02 9.80 1.67
CA VAL A 156 0.69 11.06 1.38
C VAL A 156 0.04 12.18 2.19
N GLY A 157 0.86 12.93 2.92
CA GLY A 157 0.45 14.10 3.69
C GLY A 157 1.47 15.24 3.52
N PRO A 158 1.19 16.43 4.08
CA PRO A 158 2.09 17.56 4.02
C PRO A 158 3.43 17.34 4.78
N TYR A 159 4.45 18.10 4.36
CA TYR A 159 5.78 18.12 4.95
C TYR A 159 6.25 19.56 5.28
N PRO A 160 6.80 19.82 6.49
CA PRO A 160 6.81 18.91 7.63
C PRO A 160 5.36 18.59 8.05
N ALA A 161 5.16 17.46 8.73
CA ALA A 161 3.86 17.16 9.32
C ALA A 161 3.42 18.36 10.18
N PRO A 162 2.12 18.70 10.21
CA PRO A 162 1.56 19.71 11.08
C PRO A 162 2.03 19.46 12.50
N THR A 163 2.39 20.55 13.18
CA THR A 163 2.55 20.52 14.62
C THR A 163 1.16 20.62 15.23
N ASP A 164 0.78 19.62 16.02
CA ASP A 164 -0.41 19.66 16.89
C ASP A 164 -0.44 20.91 17.79
#